data_AF-A0A1B6E0Q2-F1
#
_entry.id   AF-A0A1B6E0Q2-F1
#
_cell.length_a   1.000
_cell.length_b   1.000
_cell.length_c   1.000
_cell.angle_alpha   90.00
_cell.angle_beta   90.00
_cell.angle_gamma   90.00
#
_symmetry.space_group_name_H-M   'P 1'
#
loop_
_entity.id
_entity.type
_entity.pdbx_description
1 polymer ?
#
loop_
_entity_poly.entity_id
_entity_poly.type
_entity_poly.pdbx_seq_one_letter_code
_entity_poly.pdbx_strand_id
1 'polypeptide(L)'
;KPDADNQNHAFRNKQFKKSRPCNVCHQPIHHQGSVCRVCKFVCHKTCETKAEAKTLPERSKANHKKATNRYMDTSWLIHQQWQEEEIKTFPSVAEYRPSTPESSEEPIYAHTNDASSRPISKPKQTMLTAVNNRKPSRSREHSMDLSYVTERIIALWFPPEVSAATFRQGQQQAAHMLHSKHGNSYMVFNLSEPRRAVRSQHERVRELGWPPDLAPPLERLCSVCKDIDFWLSGDSHRIAVLHAKGNRERIGVVVAAYLHYSNICCNADQALDRFAMKKFLDDKIGDLDQPSHRRYLDYFSGLLSRNIRINAAPLYLTHVTVLGSPSFDETEGSGCRAFLKIYEGLVPVYTSGIHTVNGDTKQFTVNVAGDRRRGLQLRGDILLKCYHRHFTNEASSSTSTSPTRSCSSPGDLIPPRELIFSCQFHTCAVADYTLSFTRQELDSAWNDLRFPLDGAVELHFSPNPEGVRFPPPAPTPAVPVDLSP
;
A
#
# COMPACT_ATOMS: atom_id res chain seq x y z
N LYS A 1 12.55 38.44 -19.62
CA LYS A 1 13.64 38.95 -18.74
C LYS A 1 14.55 37.76 -18.48
N PRO A 2 15.87 37.84 -18.75
CA PRO A 2 16.71 36.65 -18.69
C PRO A 2 16.91 36.20 -17.23
N ASP A 3 17.03 34.88 -17.08
CA ASP A 3 17.10 34.12 -15.84
C ASP A 3 18.18 34.58 -14.86
N ALA A 4 17.81 34.70 -13.59
CA ALA A 4 18.64 35.24 -12.52
C ALA A 4 19.41 34.16 -11.73
N ASP A 5 19.49 32.92 -12.21
CA ASP A 5 19.90 31.78 -11.38
C ASP A 5 21.36 31.32 -11.57
N ASN A 6 22.20 32.11 -12.24
CA ASN A 6 23.63 31.80 -12.30
C ASN A 6 24.52 33.05 -12.36
N GLN A 7 24.53 33.85 -11.28
CA GLN A 7 25.46 34.97 -11.13
C GLN A 7 26.28 34.83 -9.85
N ASN A 8 27.60 34.70 -10.00
CA ASN A 8 28.57 34.81 -8.91
C ASN A 8 28.30 36.09 -8.09
N HIS A 9 28.06 35.93 -6.80
CA HIS A 9 27.71 37.04 -5.93
C HIS A 9 28.95 37.84 -5.53
N ALA A 10 28.98 39.14 -5.85
CA ALA A 10 29.98 40.08 -5.33
C ALA A 10 29.39 40.85 -4.14
N PHE A 11 29.77 40.46 -2.92
CA PHE A 11 29.21 41.03 -1.69
C PHE A 11 29.86 42.35 -1.27
N ARG A 12 29.07 43.22 -0.62
CA ARG A 12 29.55 44.39 0.14
C ARG A 12 28.85 44.42 1.49
N ASN A 13 29.62 44.69 2.55
CA ASN A 13 29.07 44.91 3.89
C ASN A 13 28.15 46.14 3.90
N LYS A 14 26.96 45.97 4.48
CA LYS A 14 25.95 47.01 4.65
C LYS A 14 25.38 46.95 6.06
N GLN A 15 25.21 48.14 6.66
CA GLN A 15 24.44 48.28 7.90
C GLN A 15 22.97 48.49 7.56
N PHE A 16 22.09 47.75 8.23
CA PHE A 16 20.65 47.83 8.03
C PHE A 16 20.01 48.59 9.20
N LYS A 17 19.19 49.60 8.87
CA LYS A 17 18.40 50.33 9.88
C LYS A 17 17.23 49.51 10.45
N LYS A 18 16.85 48.41 9.78
CA LYS A 18 15.77 47.48 10.18
C LYS A 18 16.23 46.05 9.89
N SER A 19 15.80 45.09 10.71
CA SER A 19 16.18 43.70 10.53
C SER A 19 15.71 43.15 9.17
N ARG A 20 16.55 42.33 8.53
CA ARG A 20 16.27 41.70 7.24
C ARG A 20 16.52 40.20 7.35
N PRO A 21 15.69 39.32 6.76
CA PRO A 21 15.95 37.89 6.78
C PRO A 21 17.15 37.54 5.88
N CYS A 22 18.02 36.65 6.35
CA CYS A 22 19.14 36.12 5.57
C CYS A 22 18.63 35.14 4.50
N ASN A 23 19.00 35.33 3.24
CA ASN A 23 18.59 34.46 2.14
C ASN A 23 19.23 33.06 2.15
N VAL A 24 20.18 32.78 3.05
CA VAL A 24 20.86 31.48 3.17
C VAL A 24 20.29 30.64 4.31
N CYS A 25 20.19 31.22 5.51
CA CYS A 25 19.75 30.51 6.71
C CYS A 25 18.37 30.95 7.23
N HIS A 26 17.75 31.94 6.58
CA HIS A 26 16.45 32.53 6.94
C HIS A 26 16.39 33.22 8.31
N GLN A 27 17.49 33.28 9.05
CA GLN A 27 17.58 33.99 10.34
C GLN A 27 17.71 35.51 10.15
N PRO A 28 17.20 36.33 11.09
CA PRO A 28 17.25 37.78 11.00
C PRO A 28 18.69 38.34 11.08
N ILE A 29 18.95 39.36 10.27
CA ILE A 29 20.16 40.18 10.27
C ILE A 29 19.79 41.50 10.96
N HIS A 30 20.23 41.69 12.20
CA HIS A 30 19.77 42.83 13.01
C HIS A 30 20.50 44.14 12.70
N HIS A 31 21.81 44.10 12.43
CA HIS A 31 22.62 45.32 12.32
C HIS A 31 23.54 45.35 11.10
N GLN A 32 24.34 44.31 10.86
CA GLN A 32 25.30 44.26 9.76
C GLN A 32 25.20 42.94 9.01
N GLY A 33 25.15 43.02 7.69
CA GLY A 33 25.20 41.86 6.80
C GLY A 33 25.71 42.24 5.43
N SER A 34 25.70 41.28 4.52
CA SER A 34 26.30 41.37 3.22
C SER A 34 25.22 41.44 2.15
N VAL A 35 25.37 42.37 1.20
CA VAL A 35 24.45 42.52 0.08
C VAL A 35 25.20 42.35 -1.23
N CYS A 36 24.69 41.46 -2.09
CA CYS A 36 25.21 41.30 -3.43
C CYS A 36 24.98 42.59 -4.23
N ARG A 37 26.05 43.13 -4.85
CA ARG A 37 25.97 44.37 -5.62
C ARG A 37 25.00 44.26 -6.81
N VAL A 38 24.93 43.06 -7.40
CA VAL A 38 24.21 42.77 -8.64
C VAL A 38 22.74 42.42 -8.39
N CYS A 39 22.45 41.33 -7.67
CA CYS A 39 21.09 40.82 -7.50
C CYS A 39 20.40 41.20 -6.17
N LYS A 40 21.05 42.04 -5.34
CA LYS A 40 20.54 42.48 -4.02
C LYS A 40 20.29 41.37 -3.00
N PHE A 41 20.77 40.15 -3.25
CA PHE A 41 20.77 39.03 -2.30
C PHE A 41 21.40 39.45 -0.96
N VAL A 42 20.72 39.18 0.16
CA VAL A 42 21.14 39.63 1.49
C VAL A 42 21.45 38.43 2.39
N CYS A 43 22.64 38.38 2.99
CA CYS A 43 23.01 37.31 3.91
C CYS A 43 23.88 37.78 5.07
N HIS A 44 24.10 36.94 6.09
CA HIS A 44 25.13 37.21 7.09
C HIS A 44 26.52 37.11 6.44
N LYS A 45 27.50 37.84 6.99
CA LYS A 45 28.89 37.76 6.51
C LYS A 45 29.47 36.33 6.60
N THR A 46 29.08 35.57 7.63
CA THR A 46 29.44 34.15 7.80
C THR A 46 28.71 33.20 6.83
N CYS A 47 27.70 33.68 6.11
CA CYS A 47 26.96 32.93 5.11
C CYS A 47 27.41 33.19 3.67
N GLU A 48 28.38 34.10 3.44
CA GLU A 48 28.89 34.43 2.10
C GLU A 48 29.43 33.19 1.38
N THR A 49 30.28 32.40 2.04
CA THR A 49 30.88 31.18 1.48
C THR A 49 29.83 30.10 1.15
N LYS A 50 28.73 30.04 1.91
CA LYS A 50 27.60 29.14 1.65
C LYS A 50 26.70 29.62 0.52
N ALA A 51 26.67 30.93 0.26
CA ALA A 51 25.98 31.50 -0.90
C ALA A 51 26.77 31.22 -2.20
N GLU A 52 28.10 31.28 -2.15
CA GLU A 52 28.98 30.97 -3.28
C GLU A 52 29.04 29.45 -3.58
N ALA A 53 29.02 28.58 -2.55
CA ALA A 53 29.04 27.12 -2.71
C ALA A 53 27.80 26.52 -3.40
N LYS A 54 26.70 27.28 -3.55
CA LYS A 54 25.53 26.84 -4.34
C LYS A 54 25.72 27.00 -5.86
N THR A 55 26.82 27.61 -6.32
CA THR A 55 27.03 27.97 -7.75
C THR A 55 28.09 27.16 -8.50
N LEU A 56 28.68 26.11 -7.91
CA LEU A 56 29.63 25.24 -8.61
C LEU A 56 29.31 23.74 -8.42
N PRO A 57 29.30 22.91 -9.48
CA PRO A 57 29.18 21.46 -9.35
C PRO A 57 30.55 20.85 -9.09
N GLU A 58 30.79 20.29 -7.89
CA GLU A 58 32.03 19.56 -7.62
C GLU A 58 32.02 18.16 -8.23
N ARG A 59 33.08 17.92 -9.01
CA ARG A 59 33.39 16.68 -9.73
C ARG A 59 34.48 15.97 -8.92
N SER A 60 34.11 14.94 -8.15
CA SER A 60 35.07 14.03 -7.51
C SER A 60 34.61 12.59 -7.68
N LYS A 61 35.08 11.98 -8.77
CA LYS A 61 34.97 10.56 -9.06
C LYS A 61 36.09 9.82 -8.33
N ALA A 62 35.75 9.08 -7.28
CA ALA A 62 36.25 7.74 -6.98
C ALA A 62 35.60 7.25 -5.68
N ASN A 63 35.15 5.99 -5.64
CA ASN A 63 34.61 5.26 -4.48
C ASN A 63 33.11 5.36 -4.09
N HIS A 64 32.23 5.94 -4.90
CA HIS A 64 30.77 5.85 -4.68
C HIS A 64 29.96 5.19 -5.79
N LYS A 65 30.61 4.42 -6.67
CA LYS A 65 29.94 3.79 -7.83
C LYS A 65 29.24 2.46 -7.55
N LYS A 66 29.10 2.03 -6.29
CA LYS A 66 28.37 0.80 -5.91
C LYS A 66 27.08 1.04 -5.11
N ALA A 67 26.76 2.26 -4.70
CA ALA A 67 25.63 2.53 -3.80
C ALA A 67 24.45 3.31 -4.43
N THR A 68 24.64 3.97 -5.57
CA THR A 68 23.63 4.92 -6.10
C THR A 68 22.79 4.40 -7.28
N ASN A 69 22.70 3.08 -7.46
CA ASN A 69 21.80 2.46 -8.46
C ASN A 69 20.71 1.56 -7.82
N ARG A 70 20.52 1.66 -6.51
CA ARG A 70 19.28 1.27 -5.83
C ARG A 70 18.66 2.55 -5.29
N TYR A 71 17.34 2.63 -5.23
CA TYR A 71 16.54 3.81 -4.85
C TYR A 71 16.08 4.69 -6.01
N MET A 72 14.98 4.25 -6.65
CA MET A 72 13.91 5.19 -6.97
C MET A 72 13.10 5.32 -5.68
N ASP A 73 13.14 6.50 -5.07
CA ASP A 73 12.51 6.82 -3.80
C ASP A 73 11.00 6.95 -4.01
N THR A 74 10.24 5.88 -3.77
CA THR A 74 8.80 5.83 -4.09
C THR A 74 8.00 6.86 -3.29
N SER A 75 8.37 7.12 -2.02
CA SER A 75 7.71 8.14 -1.21
C SER A 75 8.02 9.56 -1.69
N TRP A 76 9.25 9.83 -2.14
CA TRP A 76 9.60 11.11 -2.75
C TRP A 76 9.01 11.26 -4.14
N LEU A 77 8.89 10.20 -4.93
CA LEU A 77 8.20 10.22 -6.23
C LEU A 77 6.70 10.45 -6.06
N ILE A 78 6.06 9.79 -5.09
CA ILE A 78 4.66 10.03 -4.73
C ILE A 78 4.49 11.49 -4.27
N HIS A 79 5.34 11.96 -3.36
CA HIS A 79 5.31 13.34 -2.88
C HIS A 79 5.61 14.36 -3.99
N GLN A 80 6.61 14.12 -4.84
CA GLN A 80 6.98 14.96 -5.98
C GLN A 80 5.85 14.97 -6.99
N GLN A 81 5.27 13.82 -7.33
CA GLN A 81 4.14 13.73 -8.24
C GLN A 81 2.90 14.43 -7.66
N TRP A 82 2.67 14.35 -6.36
CA TRP A 82 1.60 15.10 -5.70
C TRP A 82 1.90 16.61 -5.61
N GLN A 83 3.16 17.01 -5.50
CA GLN A 83 3.57 18.41 -5.55
C GLN A 83 3.54 18.99 -6.97
N GLU A 84 3.91 18.20 -7.98
CA GLU A 84 3.84 18.55 -9.40
C GLU A 84 2.39 18.64 -9.89
N GLU A 85 1.46 17.92 -9.25
CA GLU A 85 0.01 17.95 -9.52
C GLU A 85 -0.78 18.93 -8.63
N GLU A 86 -0.14 19.68 -7.70
CA GLU A 86 -0.80 20.79 -7.00
C GLU A 86 -0.83 22.07 -7.87
N ILE A 87 -2.04 22.50 -8.23
CA ILE A 87 -2.41 23.79 -8.86
C ILE A 87 -2.44 23.80 -10.41
N LYS A 88 -3.33 23.00 -10.98
CA LYS A 88 -4.32 23.55 -11.94
C LYS A 88 -5.65 23.64 -11.20
N THR A 89 -5.86 24.79 -10.56
CA THR A 89 -7.10 25.30 -9.96
C THR A 89 -8.34 24.41 -10.07
N PHE A 90 -8.76 23.86 -8.93
CA PHE A 90 -10.18 23.58 -8.67
C PHE A 90 -10.96 24.90 -8.77
N PRO A 91 -12.04 25.00 -9.56
CA PRO A 91 -13.00 26.07 -9.38
C PRO A 91 -13.66 25.89 -8.01
N SER A 92 -13.45 26.87 -7.13
CA SER A 92 -14.39 27.11 -6.03
C SER A 92 -15.76 27.32 -6.67
N VAL A 93 -16.71 26.44 -6.38
CA VAL A 93 -18.11 26.69 -6.71
C VAL A 93 -18.52 27.88 -5.84
N ALA A 94 -18.70 29.02 -6.51
CA ALA A 94 -19.27 30.22 -5.93
C ALA A 94 -20.63 29.89 -5.30
N GLU A 95 -20.90 30.55 -4.18
CA GLU A 95 -22.19 30.59 -3.50
C GLU A 95 -23.32 30.83 -4.50
N TYR A 96 -24.20 29.84 -4.69
CA TYR A 96 -25.45 30.04 -5.42
C TYR A 96 -26.59 30.26 -4.41
N ARG A 97 -27.04 31.52 -4.33
CA ARG A 97 -28.28 31.94 -3.68
C ARG A 97 -29.48 31.38 -4.47
N PRO A 98 -30.48 30.76 -3.84
CA PRO A 98 -31.68 30.36 -4.56
C PRO A 98 -32.52 31.59 -4.89
N SER A 99 -32.76 31.81 -6.18
CA SER A 99 -33.81 32.70 -6.70
C SER A 99 -35.15 31.97 -6.66
N THR A 100 -36.09 32.57 -5.93
CA THR A 100 -37.52 32.26 -5.85
C THR A 100 -38.21 32.27 -7.23
N PRO A 101 -39.17 31.37 -7.48
CA PRO A 101 -40.24 31.63 -8.42
C PRO A 101 -41.41 32.28 -7.68
N GLU A 102 -41.83 33.40 -8.26
CA GLU A 102 -42.99 34.21 -7.92
C GLU A 102 -44.31 33.46 -8.24
N SER A 103 -45.32 33.80 -7.46
CA SER A 103 -46.67 33.23 -7.35
C SER A 103 -47.68 33.75 -8.37
N SER A 104 -48.73 32.95 -8.64
CA SER A 104 -50.14 33.38 -8.71
C SER A 104 -51.02 32.12 -8.90
N GLU A 105 -51.75 31.65 -7.87
CA GLU A 105 -53.19 31.95 -7.57
C GLU A 105 -54.14 31.39 -8.67
N GLU A 106 -55.27 30.70 -8.44
CA GLU A 106 -56.06 30.25 -7.27
C GLU A 106 -57.13 29.20 -7.77
N PRO A 107 -57.96 28.57 -6.91
CA PRO A 107 -58.75 27.37 -7.18
C PRO A 107 -60.28 27.59 -7.42
N ILE A 108 -61.10 26.52 -7.37
CA ILE A 108 -62.36 26.32 -6.59
C ILE A 108 -63.44 25.44 -7.35
N TYR A 109 -64.08 24.56 -6.56
CA TYR A 109 -65.40 23.84 -6.66
C TYR A 109 -65.46 22.45 -7.34
N ALA A 110 -66.33 21.49 -6.97
CA ALA A 110 -66.80 20.85 -5.73
C ALA A 110 -67.81 19.71 -6.12
N HIS A 111 -67.96 18.67 -5.26
CA HIS A 111 -69.11 17.74 -5.13
C HIS A 111 -69.35 16.68 -6.25
N THR A 112 -69.83 15.42 -6.04
CA THR A 112 -70.56 14.67 -4.97
C THR A 112 -70.39 13.13 -5.11
N ASN A 113 -70.46 12.41 -3.97
CA ASN A 113 -71.06 11.10 -3.62
C ASN A 113 -71.44 10.05 -4.71
N ASP A 114 -71.19 8.75 -4.48
CA ASP A 114 -72.10 7.86 -3.72
C ASP A 114 -71.50 6.46 -3.42
N ALA A 115 -72.03 5.81 -2.39
CA ALA A 115 -71.55 4.58 -1.76
C ALA A 115 -72.39 3.34 -2.12
N SER A 116 -71.80 2.14 -2.02
CA SER A 116 -72.52 0.95 -1.50
C SER A 116 -71.58 -0.19 -1.03
N SER A 117 -71.50 -0.35 0.30
CA SER A 117 -71.57 -1.58 1.13
C SER A 117 -71.52 -2.96 0.42
N ARG A 118 -70.84 -4.02 0.89
CA ARG A 118 -70.72 -4.60 2.26
C ARG A 118 -69.69 -5.80 2.25
N PRO A 119 -69.40 -6.52 3.36
CA PRO A 119 -68.04 -6.75 3.86
C PRO A 119 -67.59 -8.23 3.88
N ILE A 120 -66.32 -8.54 4.17
CA ILE A 120 -65.90 -9.78 4.88
C ILE A 120 -64.51 -9.60 5.52
N SER A 121 -64.42 -10.13 6.74
CA SER A 121 -63.32 -10.18 7.70
C SER A 121 -62.14 -11.05 7.29
N LYS A 122 -60.95 -10.65 7.77
CA LYS A 122 -59.63 -11.27 7.60
C LYS A 122 -59.55 -12.76 8.00
N PRO A 123 -58.63 -13.50 7.36
CA PRO A 123 -57.66 -14.26 8.15
C PRO A 123 -56.20 -14.04 7.69
N LYS A 124 -55.33 -13.91 8.71
CA LYS A 124 -53.88 -14.10 8.78
C LYS A 124 -53.12 -14.33 7.45
N GLN A 125 -52.37 -13.31 7.00
CA GLN A 125 -51.24 -13.50 6.08
C GLN A 125 -50.08 -14.17 6.82
N THR A 126 -49.94 -15.48 6.64
CA THR A 126 -48.66 -16.16 6.87
C THR A 126 -47.76 -15.82 5.69
N MET A 127 -46.73 -15.03 5.94
CA MET A 127 -45.65 -14.75 5.01
C MET A 127 -44.95 -16.05 4.64
N LEU A 128 -45.26 -16.63 3.47
CA LEU A 128 -44.40 -17.62 2.83
C LEU A 128 -43.27 -16.85 2.15
N THR A 129 -42.21 -16.60 2.92
CA THR A 129 -40.87 -16.35 2.37
C THR A 129 -40.47 -17.58 1.56
N ALA A 130 -40.68 -17.53 0.25
CA ALA A 130 -39.97 -18.40 -0.68
C ALA A 130 -38.51 -17.94 -0.73
N VAL A 131 -37.75 -18.30 0.31
CA VAL A 131 -36.30 -18.32 0.25
C VAL A 131 -35.96 -19.32 -0.84
N ASN A 132 -35.61 -18.82 -2.02
CA ASN A 132 -35.02 -19.62 -3.08
C ASN A 132 -33.60 -20.00 -2.62
N ASN A 133 -33.53 -20.91 -1.64
CA ASN A 133 -32.33 -21.66 -1.30
C ASN A 133 -32.07 -22.66 -2.42
N ARG A 134 -31.73 -22.15 -3.61
CA ARG A 134 -30.91 -22.92 -4.52
C ARG A 134 -29.54 -23.02 -3.88
N LYS A 135 -29.33 -24.09 -3.12
CA LYS A 135 -27.98 -24.64 -2.90
C LYS A 135 -27.29 -24.59 -4.27
N PRO A 136 -26.10 -23.96 -4.41
CA PRO A 136 -25.40 -24.04 -5.67
C PRO A 136 -25.23 -25.54 -5.93
N SER A 137 -25.83 -26.00 -7.03
CA SER A 137 -25.52 -27.31 -7.57
C SER A 137 -23.99 -27.38 -7.65
N ARG A 138 -23.41 -28.54 -7.33
CA ARG A 138 -21.99 -28.83 -7.61
C ARG A 138 -21.77 -28.56 -9.10
N SER A 139 -21.39 -27.33 -9.46
CA SER A 139 -21.51 -26.79 -10.81
C SER A 139 -20.14 -26.35 -11.24
N ARG A 140 -19.57 -27.13 -12.17
CA ARG A 140 -18.37 -26.87 -12.98
C ARG A 140 -17.27 -26.11 -12.23
N GLU A 141 -16.17 -26.76 -11.89
CA GLU A 141 -14.93 -26.03 -11.58
C GLU A 141 -14.63 -25.06 -12.73
N HIS A 142 -14.94 -23.77 -12.52
CA HIS A 142 -14.81 -22.76 -13.56
C HIS A 142 -13.31 -22.51 -13.72
N SER A 143 -12.77 -22.98 -14.84
CA SER A 143 -11.35 -22.78 -15.18
C SER A 143 -10.97 -21.30 -15.35
N MET A 144 -11.96 -20.42 -15.50
CA MET A 144 -11.86 -18.98 -15.69
C MET A 144 -13.20 -18.32 -15.32
N ASP A 145 -13.16 -17.15 -14.69
CA ASP A 145 -14.34 -16.31 -14.42
C ASP A 145 -14.16 -14.96 -15.13
N LEU A 146 -15.21 -14.49 -15.82
CA LEU A 146 -15.25 -13.18 -16.45
C LEU A 146 -16.53 -12.47 -16.05
N SER A 147 -16.39 -11.30 -15.44
CA SER A 147 -17.51 -10.54 -14.87
C SER A 147 -17.34 -9.05 -15.10
N TYR A 148 -18.45 -8.34 -15.28
CA TYR A 148 -18.44 -6.89 -15.36
C TYR A 148 -18.37 -6.31 -13.95
N VAL A 149 -17.39 -5.44 -13.71
CA VAL A 149 -17.30 -4.58 -12.52
C VAL A 149 -18.16 -3.34 -12.74
N THR A 150 -18.03 -2.73 -13.91
CA THR A 150 -18.89 -1.68 -14.46
C THR A 150 -19.17 -1.99 -15.93
N GLU A 151 -19.89 -1.14 -16.65
CA GLU A 151 -20.07 -1.33 -18.11
C GLU A 151 -18.75 -1.30 -18.88
N ARG A 152 -17.74 -0.59 -18.36
CA ARG A 152 -16.44 -0.35 -19.02
C ARG A 152 -15.24 -1.01 -18.33
N ILE A 153 -15.47 -1.67 -17.20
CA ILE A 153 -14.43 -2.40 -16.45
C ILE A 153 -14.85 -3.86 -16.29
N ILE A 154 -14.01 -4.77 -16.77
CA ILE A 154 -14.22 -6.23 -16.72
C ILE A 154 -13.17 -6.85 -15.81
N ALA A 155 -13.58 -7.75 -14.92
CA ALA A 155 -12.71 -8.61 -14.13
C ALA A 155 -12.55 -9.98 -14.83
N LEU A 156 -11.31 -10.37 -15.10
CA LEU A 156 -10.93 -11.66 -15.69
C LEU A 156 -10.03 -12.43 -14.70
N TRP A 157 -10.61 -13.44 -14.05
CA TRP A 157 -9.96 -14.20 -12.98
C TRP A 157 -9.70 -15.66 -13.35
N PHE A 158 -8.59 -16.20 -12.86
CA PHE A 158 -8.22 -17.61 -12.96
C PHE A 158 -7.83 -18.17 -11.58
N PRO A 159 -8.26 -19.41 -11.24
CA PRO A 159 -7.88 -20.04 -9.98
C PRO A 159 -6.37 -20.34 -9.90
N PRO A 160 -5.80 -20.47 -8.68
CA PRO A 160 -4.37 -20.72 -8.51
C PRO A 160 -3.90 -22.02 -9.17
N GLU A 161 -4.67 -23.09 -9.03
CA GLU A 161 -4.35 -24.47 -9.42
C GLU A 161 -4.54 -24.74 -10.92
N VAL A 162 -4.89 -23.73 -11.72
CA VAL A 162 -5.10 -23.91 -13.16
C VAL A 162 -3.79 -24.30 -13.87
N SER A 163 -3.87 -25.39 -14.66
CA SER A 163 -2.75 -25.87 -15.47
C SER A 163 -2.31 -24.81 -16.50
N ALA A 164 -1.06 -24.85 -16.94
CA ALA A 164 -0.56 -23.91 -17.96
C ALA A 164 -1.31 -24.05 -19.31
N ALA A 165 -1.76 -25.26 -19.66
CA ALA A 165 -2.54 -25.50 -20.87
C ALA A 165 -3.94 -24.87 -20.77
N THR A 166 -4.65 -25.17 -19.68
CA THR A 166 -5.98 -24.62 -19.41
C THR A 166 -5.94 -23.09 -19.28
N PHE A 167 -4.91 -22.54 -18.63
CA PHE A 167 -4.70 -21.10 -18.54
C PHE A 167 -4.57 -20.46 -19.92
N ARG A 168 -3.73 -21.02 -20.80
CA ARG A 168 -3.58 -20.50 -22.18
C ARG A 168 -4.88 -20.60 -22.98
N GLN A 169 -5.61 -21.72 -22.87
CA GLN A 169 -6.88 -21.90 -23.56
C GLN A 169 -7.93 -20.87 -23.08
N GLY A 170 -8.02 -20.65 -21.77
CA GLY A 170 -8.92 -19.63 -21.21
C GLY A 170 -8.54 -18.21 -21.67
N GLN A 171 -7.26 -17.88 -21.70
CA GLN A 171 -6.79 -16.58 -22.23
C GLN A 171 -7.11 -16.42 -23.73
N GLN A 172 -6.95 -17.47 -24.54
CA GLN A 172 -7.36 -17.48 -25.95
C GLN A 172 -8.86 -17.24 -26.12
N GLN A 173 -9.67 -17.91 -25.31
CA GLN A 173 -11.13 -17.74 -25.31
C GLN A 173 -11.52 -16.31 -24.91
N ALA A 174 -10.90 -15.76 -23.85
CA ALA A 174 -11.13 -14.40 -23.42
C ALA A 174 -10.70 -13.38 -24.50
N ALA A 175 -9.53 -13.56 -25.11
CA ALA A 175 -9.04 -12.71 -26.19
C ALA A 175 -9.99 -12.71 -27.39
N HIS A 176 -10.47 -13.89 -27.80
CA HIS A 176 -11.43 -14.02 -28.89
C HIS A 176 -12.75 -13.29 -28.57
N MET A 177 -13.30 -13.48 -27.37
CA MET A 177 -14.54 -12.82 -26.97
C MET A 177 -14.39 -11.29 -26.89
N LEU A 178 -13.31 -10.81 -26.26
CA LEU A 178 -13.04 -9.38 -26.11
C LEU A 178 -12.80 -8.71 -27.46
N HIS A 179 -12.08 -9.36 -28.37
CA HIS A 179 -11.86 -8.86 -29.71
C HIS A 179 -13.16 -8.84 -30.54
N SER A 180 -13.97 -9.90 -30.49
CA SER A 180 -15.25 -9.95 -31.20
C SER A 180 -16.23 -8.88 -30.73
N LYS A 181 -16.23 -8.52 -29.44
CA LYS A 181 -17.17 -7.54 -28.87
C LYS A 181 -16.65 -6.10 -28.90
N HIS A 182 -15.35 -5.91 -28.69
CA HIS A 182 -14.75 -4.59 -28.47
C HIS A 182 -13.63 -4.25 -29.46
N GLY A 183 -13.32 -5.15 -30.40
CA GLY A 183 -12.25 -4.97 -31.38
C GLY A 183 -10.92 -4.65 -30.71
N ASN A 184 -10.37 -3.49 -31.04
CA ASN A 184 -9.11 -2.98 -30.50
C ASN A 184 -9.30 -2.00 -29.33
N SER A 185 -10.54 -1.78 -28.89
CA SER A 185 -10.90 -0.83 -27.83
C SER A 185 -10.81 -1.44 -26.43
N TYR A 186 -10.08 -2.53 -26.22
CA TYR A 186 -9.82 -3.06 -24.88
C TYR A 186 -8.32 -3.09 -24.54
N MET A 187 -8.01 -2.97 -23.26
CA MET A 187 -6.65 -3.12 -22.71
C MET A 187 -6.71 -4.04 -21.49
N VAL A 188 -5.76 -4.98 -21.41
CA VAL A 188 -5.62 -5.88 -20.26
C VAL A 188 -4.62 -5.30 -19.27
N PHE A 189 -5.08 -5.05 -18.05
CA PHE A 189 -4.28 -4.67 -16.90
C PHE A 189 -3.96 -5.95 -16.13
N ASN A 190 -2.78 -6.53 -16.37
CA ASN A 190 -2.36 -7.75 -15.72
C ASN A 190 -1.85 -7.47 -14.31
N LEU A 191 -2.61 -7.93 -13.31
CA LEU A 191 -2.34 -7.80 -11.88
C LEU A 191 -1.56 -8.99 -11.31
N SER A 192 -1.22 -10.01 -12.11
CA SER A 192 -0.48 -11.20 -11.70
C SER A 192 0.90 -11.32 -12.35
N GLU A 193 1.81 -12.02 -11.67
CA GLU A 193 3.04 -12.55 -12.30
C GLU A 193 2.66 -13.87 -12.99
N PRO A 194 3.04 -14.23 -14.25
CA PRO A 194 4.09 -13.71 -15.14
C PRO A 194 3.62 -13.23 -16.55
N ARG A 195 4.38 -12.28 -17.08
CA ARG A 195 4.08 -11.37 -18.21
C ARG A 195 3.93 -12.03 -19.60
N ARG A 196 4.56 -13.18 -19.85
CA ARG A 196 4.67 -13.74 -21.22
C ARG A 196 3.39 -14.39 -21.74
N ALA A 197 2.65 -15.08 -20.89
CA ALA A 197 1.47 -15.83 -21.33
C ALA A 197 0.33 -14.88 -21.75
N VAL A 198 0.05 -13.84 -20.96
CA VAL A 198 -1.00 -12.85 -21.25
C VAL A 198 -0.67 -12.04 -22.51
N ARG A 199 0.57 -11.54 -22.62
CA ARG A 199 1.05 -10.79 -23.80
C ARG A 199 1.01 -11.57 -25.11
N SER A 200 1.06 -12.91 -25.04
CA SER A 200 0.98 -13.75 -26.25
C SER A 200 -0.43 -13.84 -26.83
N GLN A 201 -1.46 -13.48 -26.06
CA GLN A 201 -2.86 -13.62 -26.46
C GLN A 201 -3.56 -12.27 -26.68
N HIS A 202 -3.08 -11.19 -26.07
CA HIS A 202 -3.71 -9.88 -26.15
C HIS A 202 -2.74 -8.84 -26.74
N GLU A 203 -3.25 -8.00 -27.64
CA GLU A 203 -2.47 -6.95 -28.30
C GLU A 203 -2.02 -5.85 -27.33
N ARG A 204 -2.91 -5.42 -26.41
CA ARG A 204 -2.65 -4.34 -25.45
C ARG A 204 -2.66 -4.88 -24.02
N VAL A 205 -1.46 -5.04 -23.44
CA VAL A 205 -1.27 -5.51 -22.07
C VAL A 205 -0.40 -4.54 -21.27
N ARG A 206 -0.94 -4.06 -20.14
CA ARG A 206 -0.22 -3.29 -19.13
C ARG A 206 0.14 -4.19 -17.95
N GLU A 207 1.41 -4.23 -17.58
CA GLU A 207 1.91 -5.12 -16.52
C GLU A 207 1.99 -4.37 -15.19
N LEU A 208 1.05 -4.66 -14.30
CA LEU A 208 0.90 -3.97 -13.01
C LEU A 208 0.86 -4.95 -11.84
N GLY A 209 1.25 -6.21 -12.05
CA GLY A 209 1.25 -7.22 -11.00
C GLY A 209 2.31 -7.02 -9.92
N TRP A 210 2.02 -7.58 -8.76
CA TRP A 210 2.89 -7.68 -7.58
C TRP A 210 2.94 -9.13 -7.07
N PRO A 211 3.84 -9.49 -6.13
CA PRO A 211 3.95 -10.86 -5.62
C PRO A 211 2.69 -11.37 -4.89
N PRO A 212 2.41 -12.68 -4.92
CA PRO A 212 1.26 -13.29 -4.22
C PRO A 212 1.31 -13.04 -2.73
N ASP A 213 0.13 -12.94 -2.13
CA ASP A 213 -0.08 -12.83 -0.69
C ASP A 213 0.61 -11.62 -0.05
N LEU A 214 0.88 -10.58 -0.85
CA LEU A 214 1.39 -9.29 -0.42
C LEU A 214 0.47 -8.18 -0.89
N ALA A 215 0.39 -7.10 -0.11
CA ALA A 215 -0.27 -5.89 -0.55
C ALA A 215 0.57 -5.15 -1.62
N PRO A 216 -0.09 -4.55 -2.63
CA PRO A 216 0.61 -3.74 -3.63
C PRO A 216 1.22 -2.50 -2.97
N PRO A 217 2.43 -2.08 -3.38
CA PRO A 217 2.99 -0.78 -3.01
C PRO A 217 2.02 0.37 -3.28
N LEU A 218 2.09 1.46 -2.51
CA LEU A 218 1.24 2.64 -2.72
C LEU A 218 1.41 3.24 -4.13
N GLU A 219 2.64 3.27 -4.64
CA GLU A 219 2.94 3.68 -6.01
C GLU A 219 2.19 2.82 -7.03
N ARG A 220 2.08 1.50 -6.76
CA ARG A 220 1.37 0.58 -7.64
C ARG A 220 -0.12 0.90 -7.68
N LEU A 221 -0.75 1.13 -6.53
CA LEU A 221 -2.16 1.53 -6.46
C LEU A 221 -2.42 2.82 -7.26
N CYS A 222 -1.56 3.83 -7.08
CA CYS A 222 -1.65 5.08 -7.83
C CYS A 222 -1.49 4.86 -9.34
N SER A 223 -0.46 4.13 -9.76
CA SER A 223 -0.18 3.87 -11.18
C SER A 223 -1.32 3.12 -11.87
N VAL A 224 -1.92 2.13 -11.19
CA VAL A 224 -3.04 1.36 -11.75
C VAL A 224 -4.26 2.25 -11.94
N CYS A 225 -4.60 3.08 -10.95
CA CYS A 225 -5.73 3.99 -11.05
C CYS A 225 -5.55 5.01 -12.19
N LYS A 226 -4.36 5.61 -12.29
CA LYS A 226 -4.03 6.57 -13.36
C LYS A 226 -4.06 5.92 -14.75
N ASP A 227 -3.50 4.71 -14.90
CA ASP A 227 -3.48 4.02 -16.19
C ASP A 227 -4.91 3.61 -16.62
N ILE A 228 -5.78 3.18 -15.69
CA ILE A 228 -7.20 2.87 -15.97
C ILE A 228 -7.94 4.13 -16.43
N ASP A 229 -7.86 5.20 -15.64
CA ASP A 229 -8.54 6.47 -15.92
C ASP A 229 -8.09 7.07 -17.26
N PHE A 230 -6.78 7.14 -17.48
CA PHE A 230 -6.20 7.61 -18.75
C PHE A 230 -6.69 6.80 -19.94
N TRP A 231 -6.75 5.47 -19.82
CA TRP A 231 -7.24 4.61 -20.90
C TRP A 231 -8.72 4.87 -21.19
N LEU A 232 -9.57 4.84 -20.16
CA LEU A 232 -11.02 4.98 -20.28
C LEU A 232 -11.45 6.39 -20.74
N SER A 233 -10.73 7.43 -20.33
CA SER A 233 -11.04 8.82 -20.69
C SER A 233 -10.75 9.14 -22.16
N GLY A 234 -9.93 8.35 -22.85
CA GLY A 234 -9.55 8.66 -24.23
C GLY A 234 -10.59 8.29 -25.30
N ASP A 235 -11.60 7.47 -25.00
CA ASP A 235 -12.70 7.12 -25.91
C ASP A 235 -13.82 6.41 -25.11
N SER A 236 -15.10 6.68 -25.39
CA SER A 236 -16.25 6.14 -24.64
C SER A 236 -16.48 4.64 -24.82
N HIS A 237 -15.98 4.04 -25.90
CA HIS A 237 -16.07 2.60 -26.17
C HIS A 237 -14.89 1.80 -25.61
N ARG A 238 -13.93 2.46 -24.96
CA ARG A 238 -12.78 1.75 -24.36
C ARG A 238 -13.17 0.95 -23.14
N ILE A 239 -12.63 -0.27 -23.05
CA ILE A 239 -12.84 -1.24 -21.98
C ILE A 239 -11.52 -1.51 -21.26
N ALA A 240 -11.52 -1.47 -19.94
CA ALA A 240 -10.42 -1.91 -19.10
C ALA A 240 -10.69 -3.34 -18.61
N VAL A 241 -9.73 -4.26 -18.80
CA VAL A 241 -9.83 -5.65 -18.34
C VAL A 241 -8.82 -5.89 -17.24
N LEU A 242 -9.29 -5.99 -15.99
CA LEU A 242 -8.49 -6.33 -14.82
C LEU A 242 -8.26 -7.84 -14.78
N HIS A 243 -7.05 -8.28 -15.07
CA HIS A 243 -6.71 -9.70 -15.08
C HIS A 243 -5.95 -10.10 -13.81
N ALA A 244 -6.39 -11.18 -13.15
CA ALA A 244 -5.61 -11.85 -12.11
C ALA A 244 -5.68 -13.37 -12.22
N LYS A 245 -4.60 -14.03 -11.80
CA LYS A 245 -4.51 -15.46 -11.47
C LYS A 245 -4.19 -15.61 -9.97
N GLY A 246 -4.85 -16.57 -9.31
CA GLY A 246 -4.63 -16.88 -7.89
C GLY A 246 -5.67 -16.21 -7.00
N ASN A 247 -5.24 -15.51 -5.96
CA ASN A 247 -6.15 -14.83 -5.03
C ASN A 247 -6.97 -13.74 -5.76
N ARG A 248 -8.31 -13.87 -5.69
CA ARG A 248 -9.28 -12.95 -6.30
C ARG A 248 -9.23 -11.55 -5.67
N GLU A 249 -8.78 -11.44 -4.43
CA GLU A 249 -8.62 -10.17 -3.72
C GLU A 249 -7.76 -9.15 -4.47
N ARG A 250 -6.84 -9.59 -5.35
CA ARG A 250 -6.05 -8.66 -6.17
C ARG A 250 -6.91 -7.74 -7.03
N ILE A 251 -7.96 -8.31 -7.63
CA ILE A 251 -8.95 -7.53 -8.38
C ILE A 251 -9.71 -6.64 -7.40
N GLY A 252 -10.11 -7.18 -6.25
CA GLY A 252 -10.77 -6.42 -5.18
C GLY A 252 -9.99 -5.18 -4.73
N VAL A 253 -8.68 -5.33 -4.48
CA VAL A 253 -7.79 -4.24 -4.10
C VAL A 253 -7.74 -3.15 -5.17
N VAL A 254 -7.63 -3.52 -6.45
CA VAL A 254 -7.62 -2.53 -7.54
C VAL A 254 -8.97 -1.86 -7.71
N VAL A 255 -10.07 -2.61 -7.65
CA VAL A 255 -11.43 -2.05 -7.76
C VAL A 255 -11.72 -1.11 -6.57
N ALA A 256 -11.34 -1.49 -5.36
CA ALA A 256 -11.49 -0.66 -4.17
C ALA A 256 -10.62 0.61 -4.26
N ALA A 257 -9.35 0.49 -4.66
CA ALA A 257 -8.48 1.64 -4.87
C ALA A 257 -9.06 2.58 -5.94
N TYR A 258 -9.55 2.05 -7.06
CA TYR A 258 -10.16 2.85 -8.12
C TYR A 258 -11.50 3.48 -7.71
N LEU A 259 -12.29 2.82 -6.87
CA LEU A 259 -13.48 3.39 -6.25
C LEU A 259 -13.13 4.59 -5.35
N HIS A 260 -12.08 4.49 -4.52
CA HIS A 260 -11.60 5.63 -3.72
C HIS A 260 -11.03 6.76 -4.59
N TYR A 261 -10.24 6.40 -5.60
CA TYR A 261 -9.70 7.36 -6.57
C TYR A 261 -10.83 8.12 -7.29
N SER A 262 -11.81 7.41 -7.86
CA SER A 262 -12.94 8.00 -8.59
C SER A 262 -13.86 8.85 -7.70
N ASN A 263 -14.00 8.51 -6.42
CA ASN A 263 -14.73 9.34 -5.46
C ASN A 263 -14.13 10.73 -5.27
N ILE A 264 -12.83 10.88 -5.46
CA ILE A 264 -12.09 12.11 -5.18
C ILE A 264 -11.72 12.84 -6.48
N CYS A 265 -11.33 12.10 -7.52
CA CYS A 265 -10.73 12.65 -8.74
C CYS A 265 -11.71 12.74 -9.92
N CYS A 266 -12.83 12.02 -9.89
CA CYS A 266 -13.77 11.96 -11.02
C CYS A 266 -15.05 12.77 -10.76
N ASN A 267 -15.80 13.02 -11.83
CA ASN A 267 -17.05 13.77 -11.82
C ASN A 267 -18.23 12.99 -11.22
N ALA A 268 -19.25 13.73 -10.74
CA ALA A 268 -20.44 13.14 -10.11
C ALA A 268 -21.20 12.18 -11.04
N ASP A 269 -21.11 12.38 -12.35
CA ASP A 269 -21.73 11.56 -13.40
C ASP A 269 -21.27 10.09 -13.37
N GLN A 270 -20.15 9.77 -12.71
CA GLN A 270 -19.72 8.39 -12.46
C GLN A 270 -20.36 7.74 -11.22
N ALA A 271 -21.47 8.26 -10.71
CA ALA A 271 -22.17 7.68 -9.55
C ALA A 271 -22.60 6.21 -9.78
N LEU A 272 -23.07 5.88 -10.99
CA LEU A 272 -23.45 4.51 -11.36
C LEU A 272 -22.25 3.56 -11.35
N ASP A 273 -21.11 3.99 -11.89
CA ASP A 273 -19.87 3.21 -11.86
C ASP A 273 -19.41 2.95 -10.43
N ARG A 274 -19.51 3.96 -9.55
CA ARG A 274 -19.17 3.80 -8.13
C ARG A 274 -20.08 2.82 -7.42
N PHE A 275 -21.38 2.88 -7.68
CA PHE A 275 -22.33 1.88 -7.17
C PHE A 275 -22.02 0.48 -7.70
N ALA A 276 -21.74 0.34 -9.00
CA ALA A 276 -21.42 -0.94 -9.62
C ALA A 276 -20.12 -1.54 -9.07
N MET A 277 -19.07 -0.73 -8.89
CA MET A 277 -17.83 -1.15 -8.23
C MET A 277 -18.07 -1.62 -6.80
N LYS A 278 -18.83 -0.86 -6.00
CA LYS A 278 -19.16 -1.26 -4.62
C LYS A 278 -19.95 -2.58 -4.60
N LYS A 279 -20.96 -2.71 -5.45
CA LYS A 279 -21.74 -3.95 -5.60
C LYS A 279 -20.88 -5.12 -6.05
N PHE A 280 -19.95 -4.93 -6.97
CA PHE A 280 -19.01 -5.96 -7.40
C PHE A 280 -18.13 -6.43 -6.24
N LEU A 281 -17.60 -5.50 -5.43
CA LEU A 281 -16.83 -5.85 -4.24
C LEU A 281 -17.69 -6.71 -3.29
N ASP A 282 -18.90 -6.26 -2.97
CA ASP A 282 -19.79 -6.96 -2.03
C ASP A 282 -20.25 -8.34 -2.55
N ASP A 283 -20.59 -8.47 -3.84
CA ASP A 283 -21.15 -9.70 -4.42
C ASP A 283 -20.09 -10.73 -4.86
N LYS A 284 -18.89 -10.27 -5.29
CA LYS A 284 -17.89 -11.12 -5.96
C LYS A 284 -16.57 -11.26 -5.21
N ILE A 285 -16.24 -10.32 -4.34
CA ILE A 285 -15.00 -10.35 -3.56
C ILE A 285 -15.31 -10.67 -2.10
N GLY A 286 -16.30 -10.01 -1.51
CA GLY A 286 -16.54 -10.02 -0.07
C GLY A 286 -15.58 -9.10 0.67
N ASP A 287 -15.41 -9.35 1.96
CA ASP A 287 -14.42 -8.66 2.77
C ASP A 287 -13.01 -9.06 2.32
N LEU A 288 -12.09 -8.10 2.28
CA LEU A 288 -10.68 -8.38 2.05
C LEU A 288 -10.14 -9.00 3.34
N ASP A 289 -9.83 -10.28 3.34
CA ASP A 289 -9.39 -11.05 4.50
C ASP A 289 -7.98 -10.64 4.95
N GLN A 290 -7.08 -10.37 4.00
CA GLN A 290 -5.69 -10.05 4.31
C GLN A 290 -5.53 -8.65 4.93
N PRO A 291 -5.05 -8.53 6.18
CA PRO A 291 -4.94 -7.25 6.87
C PRO A 291 -4.09 -6.20 6.14
N SER A 292 -2.96 -6.59 5.55
CA SER A 292 -2.14 -5.64 4.78
C SER A 292 -2.84 -5.09 3.54
N HIS A 293 -3.76 -5.82 2.91
CA HIS A 293 -4.57 -5.28 1.80
C HIS A 293 -5.44 -4.13 2.27
N ARG A 294 -6.17 -4.32 3.39
CA ARG A 294 -7.02 -3.28 3.99
C ARG A 294 -6.19 -2.05 4.37
N ARG A 295 -5.08 -2.26 5.09
CA ARG A 295 -4.18 -1.17 5.51
C ARG A 295 -3.68 -0.32 4.35
N TYR A 296 -3.29 -0.95 3.24
CA TYR A 296 -2.80 -0.21 2.07
C TYR A 296 -3.90 0.56 1.34
N LEU A 297 -5.13 0.06 1.35
CA LEU A 297 -6.30 0.81 0.86
C LEU A 297 -6.64 1.98 1.77
N ASP A 298 -6.56 1.80 3.10
CA ASP A 298 -6.78 2.87 4.08
C ASP A 298 -5.71 3.94 3.94
N TYR A 299 -4.44 3.55 3.76
CA TYR A 299 -3.36 4.48 3.43
C TYR A 299 -3.64 5.23 2.14
N PHE A 300 -3.96 4.53 1.06
CA PHE A 300 -4.22 5.15 -0.23
C PHE A 300 -5.39 6.14 -0.19
N SER A 301 -6.54 5.71 0.34
CA SER A 301 -7.74 6.54 0.52
C SER A 301 -7.49 7.73 1.46
N GLY A 302 -6.82 7.50 2.59
CA GLY A 302 -6.47 8.52 3.56
C GLY A 302 -5.51 9.58 3.01
N LEU A 303 -4.55 9.17 2.18
CA LEU A 303 -3.62 10.08 1.51
C LEU A 303 -4.34 10.91 0.43
N LEU A 304 -5.19 10.29 -0.40
CA LEU A 304 -5.98 11.00 -1.42
C LEU A 304 -6.95 12.02 -0.80
N SER A 305 -7.59 11.66 0.31
CA SER A 305 -8.52 12.55 1.05
C SER A 305 -7.82 13.57 1.95
N ARG A 306 -6.48 13.56 2.01
CA ARG A 306 -5.65 14.38 2.93
C ARG A 306 -5.91 14.14 4.42
N ASN A 307 -6.59 13.05 4.77
CA ASN A 307 -6.78 12.61 6.16
C ASN A 307 -5.48 12.04 6.76
N ILE A 308 -4.62 11.46 5.92
CA ILE A 308 -3.26 11.06 6.30
C ILE A 308 -2.28 12.11 5.78
N ARG A 309 -1.50 12.69 6.69
CA ARG A 309 -0.40 13.59 6.33
C ARG A 309 0.85 12.78 6.04
N ILE A 310 1.53 13.12 4.96
CA ILE A 310 2.79 12.47 4.56
C ILE A 310 3.86 12.76 5.60
N ASN A 311 4.39 11.70 6.19
CA ASN A 311 5.65 11.78 6.91
C ASN A 311 6.82 11.65 5.91
N ALA A 312 7.58 12.74 5.75
CA ALA A 312 8.80 12.77 4.94
C ALA A 312 10.09 12.67 5.79
N ALA A 313 9.96 12.59 7.12
CA ALA A 313 11.10 12.48 8.01
C ALA A 313 11.74 11.08 7.94
N PRO A 314 13.07 10.97 8.11
CA PRO A 314 13.72 9.67 8.22
C PRO A 314 13.23 8.95 9.49
N LEU A 315 12.88 7.67 9.33
CA LEU A 315 12.51 6.81 10.45
C LEU A 315 13.60 5.78 10.71
N TYR A 316 14.08 5.72 11.95
CA TYR A 316 15.08 4.74 12.37
C TYR A 316 14.43 3.74 13.32
N LEU A 317 14.18 2.52 12.84
CA LEU A 317 13.65 1.43 13.66
C LEU A 317 14.70 1.00 14.69
N THR A 318 14.37 1.14 15.97
CA THR A 318 15.27 0.79 17.08
C THR A 318 15.07 -0.65 17.52
N HIS A 319 13.82 -1.07 17.70
CA HIS A 319 13.48 -2.40 18.17
C HIS A 319 12.04 -2.77 17.79
N VAL A 320 11.78 -4.08 17.80
CA VAL A 320 10.46 -4.66 17.59
C VAL A 320 10.09 -5.47 18.83
N THR A 321 8.94 -5.18 19.43
CA THR A 321 8.41 -5.93 20.57
C THR A 321 7.23 -6.77 20.09
N VAL A 322 7.21 -8.05 20.47
CA VAL A 322 6.08 -8.96 20.21
C VAL A 322 5.45 -9.27 21.56
N LEU A 323 4.17 -8.93 21.71
CA LEU A 323 3.37 -9.22 22.90
C LEU A 323 2.79 -10.63 22.81
N GLY A 324 2.96 -11.38 23.89
CA GLY A 324 2.63 -12.80 24.01
C GLY A 324 3.68 -13.74 23.41
N SER A 325 3.52 -15.03 23.70
CA SER A 325 4.36 -16.14 23.26
C SER A 325 3.69 -16.90 22.11
N PRO A 326 4.21 -16.83 20.86
CA PRO A 326 3.73 -17.70 19.79
C PRO A 326 4.05 -19.18 20.09
N SER A 327 3.07 -20.06 19.87
CA SER A 327 3.12 -21.49 20.20
C SER A 327 3.42 -22.35 18.96
N PHE A 328 4.66 -22.35 18.50
CA PHE A 328 5.10 -23.07 17.30
C PHE A 328 6.04 -24.25 17.60
N ASP A 329 6.54 -24.37 18.82
CA ASP A 329 7.33 -25.52 19.27
C ASP A 329 6.41 -26.70 19.62
N GLU A 330 6.77 -27.90 19.16
CA GLU A 330 6.02 -29.14 19.40
C GLU A 330 6.36 -29.79 20.75
N THR A 331 7.42 -29.34 21.42
CA THR A 331 7.83 -29.85 22.73
C THR A 331 6.94 -29.35 23.87
N GLU A 332 6.81 -30.14 24.95
CA GLU A 332 6.02 -29.77 26.13
C GLU A 332 6.55 -28.46 26.75
N GLY A 333 5.78 -27.37 26.60
CA GLY A 333 6.23 -26.02 26.94
C GLY A 333 5.97 -24.94 25.87
N SER A 334 5.15 -25.22 24.84
CA SER A 334 4.44 -24.25 23.96
C SER A 334 5.15 -22.91 23.75
N GLY A 335 6.27 -22.88 23.04
CA GLY A 335 7.04 -21.66 22.77
C GLY A 335 7.35 -21.48 21.29
N CYS A 336 8.36 -20.67 20.95
CA CYS A 336 8.90 -20.63 19.59
C CYS A 336 10.37 -20.23 19.53
N ARG A 337 11.04 -20.57 18.43
CA ARG A 337 12.38 -20.08 18.08
C ARG A 337 12.26 -18.99 17.02
N ALA A 338 12.00 -17.77 17.46
CA ALA A 338 11.65 -16.66 16.60
C ALA A 338 12.87 -15.95 16.00
N PHE A 339 12.79 -15.54 14.73
CA PHE A 339 13.69 -14.54 14.17
C PHE A 339 12.95 -13.63 13.19
N LEU A 340 13.39 -12.38 13.09
CA LEU A 340 12.80 -11.35 12.24
C LEU A 340 13.59 -11.17 10.95
N LYS A 341 12.85 -10.88 9.88
CA LYS A 341 13.40 -10.34 8.62
C LYS A 341 12.63 -9.08 8.23
N ILE A 342 13.37 -8.05 7.86
CA ILE A 342 12.81 -6.77 7.42
C ILE A 342 13.25 -6.54 5.98
N TYR A 343 12.28 -6.17 5.15
CA TYR A 343 12.47 -5.89 3.74
C TYR A 343 12.01 -4.48 3.44
N GLU A 344 12.77 -3.80 2.59
CA GLU A 344 12.42 -2.51 2.02
C GLU A 344 12.28 -2.67 0.51
N GLY A 345 11.10 -2.38 -0.04
CA GLY A 345 10.84 -2.62 -1.47
C GLY A 345 11.14 -4.06 -1.90
N LEU A 346 10.80 -5.05 -1.05
CA LEU A 346 11.10 -6.48 -1.22
C LEU A 346 12.58 -6.87 -1.16
N VAL A 347 13.49 -5.93 -0.89
CA VAL A 347 14.92 -6.21 -0.68
C VAL A 347 15.17 -6.41 0.82
N PRO A 348 15.77 -7.53 1.26
CA PRO A 348 16.08 -7.74 2.67
C PRO A 348 17.13 -6.73 3.14
N VAL A 349 16.78 -5.97 4.18
CA VAL A 349 17.65 -4.95 4.80
C VAL A 349 18.12 -5.34 6.20
N TYR A 350 17.41 -6.27 6.87
CA TYR A 350 17.78 -6.78 8.18
C TYR A 350 17.33 -8.22 8.40
N THR A 351 18.11 -8.96 9.18
CA THR A 351 17.76 -10.29 9.72
C THR A 351 18.32 -10.38 11.13
N SER A 352 17.48 -10.70 12.11
CA SER A 352 17.92 -10.85 13.50
C SER A 352 18.61 -12.19 13.74
N GLY A 353 19.21 -12.34 14.93
CA GLY A 353 19.49 -13.64 15.51
C GLY A 353 18.21 -14.40 15.86
N ILE A 354 18.37 -15.65 16.28
CA ILE A 354 17.27 -16.51 16.74
C ILE A 354 17.07 -16.30 18.25
N HIS A 355 15.81 -16.10 18.63
CA HIS A 355 15.35 -15.87 19.99
C HIS A 355 14.49 -17.06 20.44
N THR A 356 14.91 -17.77 21.48
CA THR A 356 14.09 -18.82 22.09
C THR A 356 13.09 -18.17 23.05
N VAL A 357 11.81 -18.34 22.78
CA VAL A 357 10.69 -17.74 23.51
C VAL A 357 9.91 -18.86 24.19
N ASN A 358 9.85 -18.85 25.51
CA ASN A 358 9.11 -19.84 26.30
C ASN A 358 7.60 -19.53 26.30
N GLY A 359 6.76 -20.53 26.55
CA GLY A 359 5.31 -20.36 26.52
C GLY A 359 4.70 -19.41 27.56
N ASP A 360 5.40 -19.15 28.67
CA ASP A 360 4.99 -18.19 29.70
C ASP A 360 5.50 -16.75 29.42
N THR A 361 6.18 -16.53 28.30
CA THR A 361 6.75 -15.23 27.95
C THR A 361 5.64 -14.23 27.61
N LYS A 362 5.48 -13.20 28.45
CA LYS A 362 4.51 -12.12 28.21
C LYS A 362 4.83 -11.26 27.00
N GLN A 363 6.10 -11.07 26.69
CA GLN A 363 6.57 -10.37 25.49
C GLN A 363 8.05 -10.67 25.24
N PHE A 364 8.50 -10.56 23.99
CA PHE A 364 9.91 -10.57 23.63
C PHE A 364 10.28 -9.38 22.73
N THR A 365 11.50 -8.87 22.86
CA THR A 365 11.97 -7.70 22.11
C THR A 365 13.21 -8.05 21.30
N VAL A 366 13.17 -7.71 20.02
CA VAL A 366 14.30 -7.84 19.10
C VAL A 366 14.88 -6.46 18.86
N ASN A 367 16.07 -6.22 19.42
CA ASN A 367 16.82 -5.01 19.15
C ASN A 367 17.34 -5.04 17.71
N VAL A 368 16.98 -4.02 16.93
CA VAL A 368 17.46 -3.82 15.56
C VAL A 368 18.69 -2.92 15.56
N ALA A 369 18.76 -2.03 16.55
CA ALA A 369 19.99 -1.36 16.94
C ALA A 369 20.97 -2.38 17.56
N GLY A 370 22.23 -2.34 17.12
CA GLY A 370 23.33 -3.12 17.69
C GLY A 370 24.46 -2.21 18.17
N ASP A 371 25.54 -2.77 18.71
CA ASP A 371 26.63 -2.00 19.36
C ASP A 371 27.23 -0.87 18.50
N ARG A 372 27.18 -1.01 17.16
CA ARG A 372 27.67 -0.01 16.20
C ARG A 372 26.57 0.70 15.40
N ARG A 373 25.30 0.30 15.53
CA ARG A 373 24.18 0.83 14.74
C ARG A 373 23.06 1.26 15.67
N ARG A 374 22.73 2.55 15.66
CA ARG A 374 21.76 3.17 16.59
C ARG A 374 20.28 3.02 16.17
N GLY A 375 20.04 2.47 14.98
CA GLY A 375 18.72 2.14 14.44
C GLY A 375 18.82 1.80 12.95
N LEU A 376 17.88 1.03 12.42
CA LEU A 376 17.78 0.74 11.00
C LEU A 376 16.94 1.82 10.32
N GLN A 377 17.58 2.63 9.47
CA GLN A 377 16.87 3.60 8.65
C GLN A 377 15.95 2.85 7.67
N LEU A 378 14.67 3.20 7.68
CA LEU A 378 13.66 2.62 6.81
C LEU A 378 12.95 3.71 6.01
N ARG A 379 12.63 3.40 4.75
CA ARG A 379 11.89 4.31 3.85
C ARG A 379 11.01 3.57 2.86
N GLY A 380 9.85 4.13 2.54
CA GLY A 380 8.89 3.55 1.61
C GLY A 380 8.11 2.37 2.20
N ASP A 381 7.89 1.37 1.36
CA ASP A 381 7.18 0.11 1.65
C ASP A 381 8.05 -0.87 2.43
N ILE A 382 7.64 -1.16 3.66
CA ILE A 382 8.32 -2.06 4.57
C ILE A 382 7.50 -3.33 4.75
N LEU A 383 8.17 -4.48 4.68
CA LEU A 383 7.63 -5.78 5.02
C LEU A 383 8.42 -6.37 6.19
N LEU A 384 7.74 -6.59 7.31
CA LEU A 384 8.26 -7.29 8.47
C LEU A 384 7.74 -8.73 8.45
N LYS A 385 8.63 -9.70 8.65
CA LYS A 385 8.28 -11.12 8.81
C LYS A 385 8.94 -11.70 10.04
N CYS A 386 8.18 -12.45 10.84
CA CYS A 386 8.67 -13.25 11.94
C CYS A 386 8.53 -14.74 11.61
N TYR A 387 9.58 -15.51 11.88
CA TYR A 387 9.63 -16.93 11.55
C TYR A 387 9.97 -17.77 12.78
N HIS A 388 9.38 -18.95 12.88
CA HIS A 388 9.82 -20.03 13.76
C HIS A 388 10.90 -20.86 13.05
N ARG A 389 12.02 -21.15 13.71
CA ARG A 389 13.07 -22.04 13.22
C ARG A 389 12.91 -23.43 13.84
N HIS A 390 12.51 -24.40 13.03
CA HIS A 390 12.51 -25.81 13.40
C HIS A 390 13.93 -26.32 13.70
N PHE A 391 14.06 -27.26 14.63
CA PHE A 391 15.32 -27.98 14.83
C PHE A 391 15.59 -28.88 13.62
N THR A 392 16.50 -28.48 12.76
CA THR A 392 17.03 -29.36 11.71
C THR A 392 18.13 -30.22 12.35
N ASN A 393 18.01 -31.54 12.30
CA ASN A 393 19.09 -32.45 12.67
C ASN A 393 20.29 -32.20 11.73
N GLU A 394 21.24 -31.36 12.13
CA GLU A 394 22.46 -31.05 11.36
C GLU A 394 23.52 -32.18 11.43
N ALA A 395 23.11 -33.44 11.56
CA ALA A 395 24.00 -34.59 11.59
C ALA A 395 24.19 -35.30 10.23
N SER A 396 23.55 -34.84 9.15
CA SER A 396 23.57 -35.57 7.86
C SER A 396 23.75 -34.75 6.58
N SER A 397 24.05 -33.45 6.64
CA SER A 397 24.17 -32.62 5.42
C SER A 397 25.42 -31.74 5.36
N SER A 398 26.58 -32.30 5.68
CA SER A 398 27.87 -31.72 5.28
C SER A 398 28.25 -32.15 3.85
N THR A 399 27.46 -31.80 2.83
CA THR A 399 27.99 -31.64 1.46
C THR A 399 26.98 -30.99 0.50
N SER A 400 27.45 -29.92 -0.16
CA SER A 400 27.06 -29.43 -1.49
C SER A 400 25.80 -28.55 -1.66
N THR A 401 26.09 -27.28 -1.98
CA THR A 401 25.70 -26.56 -3.20
C THR A 401 24.24 -26.60 -3.70
N SER A 402 23.57 -25.44 -3.59
CA SER A 402 22.49 -24.90 -4.46
C SER A 402 21.24 -25.77 -4.74
N PRO A 403 20.02 -25.33 -4.39
CA PRO A 403 18.82 -26.01 -4.85
C PRO A 403 18.28 -25.37 -6.14
N THR A 404 18.66 -25.93 -7.28
CA THR A 404 17.84 -25.87 -8.51
C THR A 404 16.94 -27.11 -8.60
N ARG A 405 15.63 -26.84 -8.51
CA ARG A 405 14.48 -27.56 -9.10
C ARG A 405 14.15 -29.02 -8.74
N SER A 406 12.88 -29.15 -8.33
CA SER A 406 11.89 -30.21 -8.57
C SER A 406 12.13 -31.61 -8.03
N CYS A 407 11.39 -31.95 -6.98
CA CYS A 407 11.07 -33.33 -6.61
C CYS A 407 9.58 -33.45 -6.34
N SER A 408 8.95 -34.42 -6.97
CA SER A 408 7.55 -34.80 -6.92
C SER A 408 7.37 -36.03 -6.02
N SER A 409 6.91 -35.83 -4.78
CA SER A 409 5.95 -36.63 -4.00
C SER A 409 6.04 -36.25 -2.51
N PRO A 410 4.91 -36.20 -1.77
CA PRO A 410 4.81 -35.52 -0.48
C PRO A 410 5.01 -36.52 0.68
N GLY A 411 6.22 -36.57 1.22
CA GLY A 411 6.53 -37.18 2.51
C GLY A 411 7.24 -36.15 3.37
N ASP A 412 6.45 -35.42 4.16
CA ASP A 412 6.76 -34.57 5.32
C ASP A 412 8.22 -34.19 5.58
N LEU A 413 8.83 -33.41 4.68
CA LEU A 413 9.95 -32.56 5.05
C LEU A 413 9.37 -31.29 5.67
N ILE A 414 9.37 -31.23 7.01
CA ILE A 414 9.02 -29.99 7.74
C ILE A 414 9.91 -28.87 7.19
N PRO A 415 9.34 -27.76 6.70
CA PRO A 415 10.14 -26.68 6.15
C PRO A 415 11.11 -26.19 7.22
N PRO A 416 12.35 -25.81 6.85
CA PRO A 416 13.39 -25.47 7.83
C PRO A 416 13.07 -24.18 8.61
N ARG A 417 11.97 -23.50 8.29
CA ARG A 417 11.38 -22.40 9.03
C ARG A 417 9.91 -22.27 8.65
N GLU A 418 9.11 -21.78 9.57
CA GLU A 418 7.69 -21.53 9.39
C GLU A 418 7.39 -20.05 9.67
N LEU A 419 6.43 -19.45 8.96
CA LEU A 419 6.04 -18.05 9.17
C LEU A 419 5.12 -17.96 10.39
N ILE A 420 5.48 -17.14 11.37
CA ILE A 420 4.63 -16.84 12.53
C ILE A 420 3.64 -15.74 12.17
N PHE A 421 4.17 -14.60 11.69
CA PHE A 421 3.37 -13.48 11.25
C PHE A 421 4.12 -12.68 10.18
N SER A 422 3.37 -11.89 9.42
CA SER A 422 3.94 -10.79 8.65
C SER A 422 3.07 -9.55 8.67
N CYS A 423 3.66 -8.39 8.43
CA CYS A 423 2.90 -7.17 8.21
C CYS A 423 3.62 -6.27 7.21
N GLN A 424 2.84 -5.57 6.39
CA GLN A 424 3.33 -4.52 5.52
C GLN A 424 2.85 -3.16 6.01
N PHE A 425 3.72 -2.16 5.96
CA PHE A 425 3.33 -0.78 6.21
C PHE A 425 4.18 0.16 5.35
N HIS A 426 3.70 1.38 5.16
CA HIS A 426 4.45 2.40 4.45
C HIS A 426 4.86 3.51 5.42
N THR A 427 6.15 3.83 5.43
CA THR A 427 6.75 4.82 6.34
C THR A 427 6.10 6.21 6.26
N CYS A 428 5.56 6.62 5.11
CA CYS A 428 4.89 7.92 4.99
C CYS A 428 3.58 8.03 5.78
N ALA A 429 2.94 6.91 6.15
CA ALA A 429 1.70 6.90 6.93
C ALA A 429 1.96 6.80 8.44
N VAL A 430 3.23 6.77 8.85
CA VAL A 430 3.65 6.67 10.24
C VAL A 430 3.65 8.06 10.85
N ALA A 431 2.64 8.38 11.66
CA ALA A 431 2.54 9.68 12.33
C ALA A 431 3.33 9.72 13.65
N ASP A 432 3.33 8.63 14.39
CA ASP A 432 3.96 8.51 15.70
C ASP A 432 5.25 7.68 15.64
N TYR A 433 6.12 7.83 16.64
CA TYR A 433 7.35 7.03 16.76
C TYR A 433 7.10 5.57 17.21
N THR A 434 5.84 5.14 17.31
CA THR A 434 5.46 3.76 17.61
C THR A 434 4.33 3.34 16.67
N LEU A 435 4.47 2.16 16.06
CA LEU A 435 3.38 1.47 15.35
C LEU A 435 3.04 0.21 16.12
N SER A 436 1.77 -0.04 16.38
CA SER A 436 1.28 -1.28 17.00
C SER A 436 0.32 -1.98 16.05
N PHE A 437 0.51 -3.28 15.86
CA PHE A 437 -0.37 -4.13 15.08
C PHE A 437 -0.90 -5.25 15.97
N THR A 438 -2.20 -5.25 16.23
CA THR A 438 -2.88 -6.35 16.91
C THR A 438 -2.85 -7.62 16.07
N ARG A 439 -3.16 -8.79 16.65
CA ARG A 439 -3.28 -10.05 15.89
C ARG A 439 -4.16 -9.93 14.63
N GLN A 440 -5.27 -9.20 14.71
CA GLN A 440 -6.20 -9.00 13.58
C GLN A 440 -5.61 -8.16 12.44
N GLU A 441 -4.50 -7.48 12.70
CA GLU A 441 -3.78 -6.64 11.74
C GLU A 441 -2.51 -7.33 11.19
N LEU A 442 -2.22 -8.56 11.63
CA LEU A 442 -1.06 -9.31 11.17
C LEU A 442 -1.46 -10.35 10.13
N ASP A 443 -0.83 -10.29 8.95
CA ASP A 443 -0.97 -11.32 7.93
C ASP A 443 -0.47 -12.67 8.48
N SER A 444 -1.14 -13.75 8.09
CA SER A 444 -0.97 -15.13 8.60
C SER A 444 -1.36 -15.34 10.08
N ALA A 445 -1.13 -14.39 10.98
CA ALA A 445 -1.48 -14.53 12.39
C ALA A 445 -2.95 -14.23 12.71
N TRP A 446 -3.64 -13.43 11.88
CA TRP A 446 -5.04 -13.05 12.11
C TRP A 446 -6.00 -14.24 12.26
N ASN A 447 -5.70 -15.37 11.61
CA ASN A 447 -6.46 -16.61 11.67
C ASN A 447 -5.69 -17.81 12.26
N ASP A 448 -4.44 -17.63 12.69
CA ASP A 448 -3.65 -18.68 13.35
C ASP A 448 -3.77 -18.54 14.88
N LEU A 449 -4.26 -19.59 15.55
CA LEU A 449 -4.44 -19.63 17.01
C LEU A 449 -3.12 -19.87 17.76
N ARG A 450 -2.04 -20.24 17.05
CA ARG A 450 -0.70 -20.32 17.64
C ARG A 450 -0.13 -18.94 17.95
N PHE A 451 -0.69 -17.87 17.38
CA PHE A 451 -0.40 -16.51 17.81
C PHE A 451 -1.41 -16.07 18.88
N PRO A 452 -0.97 -15.52 20.03
CA PRO A 452 -1.85 -15.16 21.14
C PRO A 452 -2.99 -14.22 20.75
N LEU A 453 -4.19 -14.45 21.30
CA LEU A 453 -5.40 -13.68 20.96
C LEU A 453 -5.28 -12.18 21.32
N ASP A 454 -4.62 -11.89 22.44
CA ASP A 454 -4.27 -10.55 22.93
C ASP A 454 -2.87 -10.10 22.45
N GLY A 455 -2.23 -10.90 21.59
CA GLY A 455 -0.91 -10.62 21.05
C GLY A 455 -0.92 -9.43 20.08
N ALA A 456 0.22 -8.74 20.02
CA ALA A 456 0.46 -7.63 19.13
C ALA A 456 1.95 -7.51 18.78
N VAL A 457 2.26 -6.73 17.76
CA VAL A 457 3.62 -6.42 17.33
C VAL A 457 3.80 -4.91 17.30
N GLU A 458 4.75 -4.42 18.10
CA GLU A 458 5.07 -3.02 18.25
C GLU A 458 6.43 -2.72 17.61
N LEU A 459 6.47 -1.71 16.74
CA LEU A 459 7.67 -1.21 16.10
C LEU A 459 7.96 0.19 16.67
N HIS A 460 9.15 0.37 17.23
CA HIS A 460 9.56 1.62 17.82
C HIS A 460 10.63 2.31 16.96
N PHE A 461 10.37 3.56 16.63
CA PHE A 461 11.19 4.40 15.78
C PHE A 461 11.83 5.53 16.58
N SER A 462 12.90 6.09 16.03
CA SER A 462 13.47 7.36 16.48
C SER A 462 13.56 8.34 15.30
N PRO A 463 13.44 9.66 15.56
CA PRO A 463 13.58 10.68 14.51
C PRO A 463 15.03 10.90 14.08
N ASN A 464 15.97 10.62 14.99
CA ASN A 464 17.39 10.89 14.79
C ASN A 464 18.16 9.58 14.82
N PRO A 465 19.20 9.44 13.98
CA PRO A 465 20.11 8.31 14.07
C PRO A 465 20.86 8.28 15.41
N GLU A 466 20.87 9.38 16.17
CA GLU A 466 21.53 9.47 17.47
C GLU A 466 20.68 8.91 18.62
N GLY A 467 19.37 8.72 18.40
CA GLY A 467 18.40 8.27 19.40
C GLY A 467 18.17 9.28 20.53
N VAL A 468 16.95 9.36 21.07
CA VAL A 468 16.81 9.76 22.47
C VAL A 468 17.43 8.64 23.29
N ARG A 469 18.24 8.96 24.31
CA ARG A 469 18.81 7.99 25.26
C ARG A 469 17.71 7.34 26.11
N PHE A 470 16.79 6.62 25.50
CA PHE A 470 16.02 5.64 26.24
C PHE A 470 16.95 4.44 26.45
N PRO A 471 17.13 3.97 27.68
CA PRO A 471 17.83 2.72 27.90
C PRO A 471 17.15 1.66 27.02
N PRO A 472 17.92 0.82 26.30
CA PRO A 472 17.32 -0.28 25.57
C PRO A 472 16.39 -1.03 26.54
N PRO A 473 15.19 -1.41 26.11
CA PRO A 473 14.30 -2.20 26.96
C PRO A 473 15.09 -3.38 27.51
N ALA A 474 14.88 -3.69 28.79
CA ALA A 474 15.65 -4.70 29.51
C ALA A 474 15.77 -5.98 28.66
N PRO A 475 16.94 -6.65 28.66
CA PRO A 475 17.16 -7.85 27.88
C PRO A 475 15.99 -8.81 28.15
N THR A 476 15.25 -9.12 27.09
CA THR A 476 14.12 -10.02 27.19
C THR A 476 14.66 -11.42 27.49
N PRO A 477 13.91 -12.29 28.19
CA PRO A 477 14.35 -13.64 28.58
C PRO A 477 14.70 -14.56 27.39
N ALA A 478 14.61 -14.07 26.16
CA ALA A 478 15.06 -14.77 24.97
C ALA A 478 16.58 -14.62 24.80
N VAL A 479 17.30 -15.59 25.36
CA VAL A 479 18.77 -15.74 25.21
C VAL A 479 19.10 -15.89 23.71
N PRO A 480 19.99 -15.05 23.14
CA PRO A 480 20.52 -15.28 21.81
C PRO A 480 21.24 -16.64 21.79
N VAL A 481 20.87 -17.52 20.86
CA VAL A 481 21.63 -18.77 20.68
C VAL A 481 22.97 -18.40 20.05
N ASP A 482 24.04 -18.54 20.82
CA ASP A 482 25.41 -18.33 20.37
C ASP A 482 25.73 -19.44 19.34
N LEU A 483 25.84 -19.06 18.06
CA LEU A 483 26.21 -19.98 16.96
C LEU A 483 27.72 -19.94 16.71
N SER A 484 28.51 -19.74 17.76
CA SER A 484 29.96 -19.89 17.73
C SER A 484 30.29 -21.39 17.58
N PRO A 485 31.04 -21.80 16.54
CA PRO A 485 31.39 -23.21 16.31
C PRO A 485 32.32 -23.80 17.39
#